data_AF-A0A2T5JBR8-F1
#
_entry.id   AF-A0A2T5JBR8-F1
#
_cell.length_a   1.000
_cell.length_b   1.000
_cell.length_c   1.000
_cell.angle_alpha   90.00
_cell.angle_beta   90.00
_cell.angle_gamma   90.00
#
_symmetry.space_group_name_H-M   'P 1'
#
loop_
_entity.id
_entity.type
_entity.pdbx_description
1 polymer ?
#
loop_
_entity_poly.entity_id
_entity_poly.type
_entity_poly.pdbx_seq_one_letter_code
_entity_poly.pdbx_strand_id
1 'polypeptide(L)'
;MEYHLSAALKNLADIRYKHFWCDGISMPDEHLLSPAVVAAEKAIATTAWLGSTGQDVYQMIIVLGPISLQRYLKGESITGCLPNASEPSTWVNMDTDARKISILLQ
;
A
#
# COMPACT_ATOMS: atom_id res chain seq x y z
N MET A 1 -8.95 -1.59 -1.79
CA MET A 1 -7.73 -1.12 -1.10
C MET A 1 -7.52 0.38 -1.33
N GLU A 2 -7.70 0.83 -2.56
CA GLU A 2 -7.72 2.18 -3.09
C GLU A 2 -8.53 3.17 -2.24
N TYR A 3 -9.78 2.82 -1.89
CA TYR A 3 -10.62 3.67 -1.02
C TYR A 3 -9.97 3.91 0.34
N HIS A 4 -9.44 2.84 0.94
CA HIS A 4 -8.81 2.90 2.26
C HIS A 4 -7.52 3.71 2.24
N LEU A 5 -6.71 3.54 1.18
CA LEU A 5 -5.53 4.34 0.94
C LEU A 5 -5.88 5.82 0.73
N SER A 6 -6.93 6.11 -0.06
CA SER A 6 -7.41 7.49 -0.27
C SER A 6 -7.88 8.14 1.03
N ALA A 7 -8.55 7.39 1.91
CA ALA A 7 -8.94 7.87 3.23
C ALA A 7 -7.70 8.14 4.11
N ALA A 8 -6.70 7.25 4.07
CA ALA A 8 -5.46 7.38 4.82
C ALA A 8 -4.66 8.61 4.38
N LEU A 9 -4.49 8.85 3.07
CA LEU A 9 -3.74 10.00 2.55
C LEU A 9 -4.30 11.34 3.02
N LYS A 10 -5.64 11.46 3.14
CA LYS A 10 -6.30 12.66 3.64
C LYS A 10 -6.01 12.98 5.11
N ASN A 11 -5.65 11.96 5.89
CA ASN A 11 -5.35 12.06 7.31
C ASN A 11 -3.85 12.13 7.61
N LEU A 12 -2.99 12.14 6.58
CA LEU A 12 -1.55 12.39 6.77
C LEU A 12 -1.34 13.83 7.22
N ALA A 13 -0.30 14.04 8.05
CA ALA A 13 0.00 15.37 8.61
C ALA A 13 0.41 16.40 7.54
N ASP A 14 0.97 15.94 6.42
CA ASP A 14 1.38 16.81 5.33
C ASP A 14 0.16 17.23 4.49
N ILE A 15 -0.11 18.54 4.49
CA ILE A 15 -1.24 19.15 3.80
C ILE A 15 -1.25 18.89 2.29
N ARG A 16 -0.09 18.60 1.68
CA ARG A 16 0.01 18.28 0.25
C ARG A 16 -0.83 17.05 -0.11
N TYR A 17 -0.99 16.10 0.81
CA TYR A 17 -1.69 14.84 0.58
C TYR A 17 -3.20 14.93 0.82
N LYS A 18 -3.70 16.05 1.37
CA LYS A 18 -5.12 16.23 1.69
C LYS A 18 -6.05 16.13 0.47
N HIS A 19 -5.51 16.42 -0.71
CA HIS A 19 -6.21 16.34 -1.99
C HIS A 19 -5.81 15.12 -2.82
N PHE A 20 -4.96 14.25 -2.28
CA PHE A 20 -4.57 13.04 -2.98
C PHE A 20 -5.65 11.98 -2.83
N TRP A 21 -5.85 11.21 -3.88
CA TRP A 21 -6.58 9.95 -3.82
C TRP A 21 -5.81 8.89 -4.59
N CYS A 22 -6.19 7.64 -4.38
CA CYS A 22 -5.73 6.49 -5.12
C CYS A 22 -6.80 6.10 -6.13
N ASP A 23 -6.46 6.19 -7.41
CA ASP A 23 -7.37 5.82 -8.52
C ASP A 23 -7.31 4.32 -8.83
N GLY A 24 -6.13 3.71 -8.63
CA GLY A 24 -5.95 2.28 -8.85
C GLY A 24 -4.64 1.76 -8.28
N ILE A 25 -4.58 0.45 -8.08
CA ILE A 25 -3.36 -0.30 -7.76
C ILE A 25 -3.22 -1.40 -8.81
N SER A 26 -2.02 -1.53 -9.38
CA SER A 26 -1.72 -2.56 -10.34
C SER A 26 -1.56 -3.91 -9.64
N MET A 27 -1.84 -4.99 -10.36
CA MET A 27 -1.43 -6.31 -9.90
C MET A 27 0.02 -6.55 -10.31
N PRO A 28 0.91 -6.93 -9.38
CA PRO A 28 2.25 -7.36 -9.74
C PRO A 28 2.22 -8.60 -10.62
N ASP A 29 3.33 -8.85 -11.30
CA ASP A 29 3.52 -10.10 -12.01
C ASP A 29 3.35 -11.31 -11.07
N GLU A 30 2.66 -12.36 -11.54
CA GLU A 30 2.29 -13.52 -10.71
C GLU A 30 3.48 -14.20 -10.03
N HIS A 31 4.65 -14.20 -10.66
CA HIS A 31 5.87 -14.79 -10.09
C HIS A 31 6.34 -14.05 -8.82
N LEU A 32 6.15 -12.73 -8.77
CA LEU A 32 6.44 -11.89 -7.59
C LEU A 32 5.44 -12.12 -6.45
N LEU A 33 4.27 -12.66 -6.78
CA LEU A 33 3.22 -13.01 -5.83
C LEU A 33 3.36 -14.45 -5.31
N SER A 34 4.35 -15.22 -5.75
CA SER A 34 4.52 -16.58 -5.25
C SER A 34 4.79 -16.60 -3.74
N PRO A 35 4.21 -17.55 -2.97
CA PRO A 35 4.41 -17.61 -1.52
C PRO A 35 5.88 -17.67 -1.10
N ALA A 36 6.75 -18.28 -1.91
CA ALA A 36 8.18 -18.36 -1.63
C ALA A 36 8.85 -16.98 -1.72
N VAL A 37 8.57 -16.20 -2.77
CA VAL A 37 9.10 -14.84 -2.93
C VAL A 37 8.56 -13.93 -1.82
N VAL A 38 7.26 -13.96 -1.59
CA VAL A 38 6.62 -13.11 -0.57
C VAL A 38 7.07 -13.48 0.84
N ALA A 39 7.33 -14.76 1.15
CA ALA A 39 7.90 -15.17 2.44
C ALA A 39 9.33 -14.65 2.65
N ALA A 40 10.14 -14.62 1.59
CA ALA A 40 11.52 -14.14 1.65
C ALA A 40 11.58 -12.62 1.81
N GLU A 41 10.86 -11.89 0.96
CA GLU A 41 10.88 -10.43 0.90
C GLU A 41 10.01 -9.78 1.98
N LYS A 42 8.98 -10.49 2.45
CA LYS A 42 7.92 -9.98 3.35
C LYS A 42 7.27 -8.69 2.84
N ALA A 43 7.31 -8.51 1.53
CA ALA A 43 6.78 -7.34 0.85
C ALA A 43 6.34 -7.71 -0.56
N ILE A 44 5.43 -6.90 -1.09
CA ILE A 44 4.93 -7.00 -2.47
C ILE A 44 5.20 -5.66 -3.14
N ALA A 45 6.03 -5.69 -4.19
CA ALA A 45 6.27 -4.53 -5.03
C ALA A 45 5.18 -4.43 -6.10
N THR A 46 4.53 -3.26 -6.18
CA THR A 46 3.48 -2.96 -7.15
C THR A 46 3.55 -1.50 -7.59
N THR A 47 2.56 -1.07 -8.37
CA THR A 47 2.37 0.32 -8.82
C THR A 47 1.02 0.82 -8.34
N ALA A 48 0.95 2.09 -7.93
CA ALA A 48 -0.29 2.77 -7.60
C ALA A 48 -0.43 4.06 -8.41
N TRP A 49 -1.65 4.39 -8.81
CA TRP A 49 -1.99 5.68 -9.40
C TRP A 49 -2.54 6.57 -8.30
N LEU A 50 -1.75 7.56 -7.90
CA LEU A 50 -2.00 8.46 -6.78
C LEU A 50 -1.91 9.90 -7.26
N GLY A 51 -2.47 10.84 -6.51
CA GLY A 51 -2.23 12.27 -6.72
C GLY A 51 -3.51 13.07 -6.72
N SER A 52 -3.38 14.38 -6.96
CA SER A 52 -4.51 15.32 -7.04
C SER A 52 -5.26 15.28 -8.37
N THR A 53 -4.72 14.56 -9.36
CA THR A 53 -5.38 14.28 -10.65
C THR A 53 -5.71 12.79 -10.78
N GLY A 54 -5.21 11.95 -9.88
CA GLY A 54 -5.29 10.49 -9.95
C GLY A 54 -4.41 9.85 -11.04
N GLN A 55 -3.60 10.63 -11.77
CA GLN A 55 -2.85 10.13 -12.92
C GLN A 55 -1.35 9.92 -12.64
N ASP A 56 -0.85 10.37 -11.49
CA ASP A 56 0.57 10.20 -11.19
C ASP A 56 0.88 8.76 -10.77
N VAL A 57 1.92 8.21 -11.35
CA VAL A 57 2.35 6.82 -11.14
C VAL A 57 3.38 6.78 -10.01
N TYR A 58 3.09 5.97 -9.00
CA TYR A 58 3.96 5.73 -7.85
C TYR A 58 4.37 4.26 -7.78
N GLN A 59 5.65 4.01 -7.50
CA GLN A 59 6.09 2.70 -7.06
C GLN A 59 5.53 2.46 -5.65
N MET A 60 4.79 1.38 -5.47
CA MET A 60 4.15 1.02 -4.21
C MET A 60 4.78 -0.24 -3.63
N ILE A 61 5.15 -0.20 -2.35
CA ILE A 61 5.60 -1.38 -1.61
C ILE A 61 4.57 -1.70 -0.52
N ILE A 62 4.00 -2.89 -0.56
CA ILE A 62 3.12 -3.40 0.49
C ILE A 62 3.96 -4.29 1.40
N VAL A 63 4.32 -3.79 2.57
CA VAL A 63 5.05 -4.56 3.59
C VAL A 63 4.05 -5.41 4.37
N LEU A 64 4.33 -6.70 4.51
CA LEU A 64 3.49 -7.65 5.23
C LEU A 64 4.03 -7.83 6.64
N GLY A 65 3.27 -7.35 7.62
CA GLY A 65 3.44 -7.69 9.02
C GLY A 65 3.15 -9.17 9.30
N PRO A 66 3.37 -9.63 10.55
CA PRO A 66 3.28 -11.05 10.88
C PRO A 66 1.91 -11.68 10.55
N ILE A 67 0.81 -10.97 10.78
CA ILE A 67 -0.54 -11.53 10.57
C ILE A 67 -0.86 -11.55 9.07
N SER A 68 -0.66 -10.45 8.37
CA SER A 68 -0.88 -10.35 6.93
C SER A 68 -0.01 -11.32 6.14
N LEU A 69 1.26 -11.51 6.53
CA LEU A 69 2.13 -12.52 5.91
C LEU A 69 1.56 -13.92 6.12
N GLN A 70 1.16 -14.27 7.35
CA GLN A 70 0.59 -15.59 7.63
C GLN A 70 -0.68 -15.84 6.81
N ARG A 71 -1.57 -14.85 6.69
CA ARG A 71 -2.78 -14.94 5.86
C ARG A 71 -2.45 -15.11 4.39
N TYR A 72 -1.50 -14.33 3.88
CA TYR A 72 -1.04 -14.42 2.50
C TYR A 72 -0.55 -15.83 2.17
N LEU A 73 0.31 -16.41 3.02
CA LEU A 73 0.86 -17.75 2.81
C LEU A 73 -0.18 -18.87 2.87
N LYS A 74 -1.36 -18.61 3.46
CA LYS A 74 -2.51 -19.52 3.47
C LYS A 74 -3.47 -19.29 2.30
N GLY A 75 -3.20 -18.31 1.43
CA GLY A 75 -4.13 -17.89 0.37
C GLY A 75 -5.37 -17.16 0.90
N GLU A 76 -5.33 -16.66 2.13
CA GLU A 76 -6.39 -15.87 2.73
C GLU A 76 -6.28 -14.40 2.32
N SER A 77 -7.40 -13.68 2.34
CA SER A 77 -7.39 -12.25 2.05
C SER A 77 -6.61 -11.46 3.10
N ILE A 78 -5.69 -10.62 2.63
CA ILE A 78 -4.93 -9.66 3.45
C ILE A 78 -5.62 -8.29 3.56
N THR A 79 -6.76 -8.06 2.91
CA THR A 79 -7.45 -6.76 2.95
C THR A 79 -7.92 -6.39 4.36
N GLY A 80 -8.23 -7.38 5.20
CA GLY A 80 -8.58 -7.20 6.61
C GLY A 80 -7.39 -6.86 7.52
N CYS A 81 -6.17 -6.79 6.99
CA CYS A 81 -4.97 -6.39 7.73
C CYS A 81 -4.61 -4.91 7.54
N LEU A 82 -5.42 -4.16 6.80
CA LEU A 82 -5.26 -2.72 6.66
C LEU A 82 -5.52 -2.03 8.01
N PRO A 83 -4.56 -1.26 8.55
CA PRO A 83 -4.77 -0.51 9.79
C PRO A 83 -5.81 0.59 9.63
N ASN A 84 -6.28 1.20 10.72
CA ASN A 84 -7.27 2.28 10.65
C ASN A 84 -6.73 3.49 9.83
N ALA A 85 -7.54 3.99 8.89
CA ALA A 85 -7.21 5.14 8.06
C ALA A 85 -7.16 6.48 8.82
N SER A 86 -7.66 6.54 10.07
CA SER A 86 -7.56 7.73 10.93
C SER A 86 -6.16 7.99 11.48
N GLU A 87 -5.27 6.99 11.48
CA GLU A 87 -3.89 7.10 12.01
C GLU A 87 -2.84 6.64 10.98
N PRO A 88 -2.82 7.26 9.79
CA PRO A 88 -2.03 6.79 8.64
C PRO A 88 -0.53 6.91 8.86
N SER A 89 -0.06 7.80 9.72
CA SER A 89 1.38 8.03 9.99
C SER A 89 2.11 6.80 10.55
N THR A 90 1.38 5.83 11.08
CA THR A 90 1.95 4.59 11.63
C THR A 90 2.18 3.51 10.59
N TRP A 91 1.58 3.63 9.40
CA TRP A 91 1.55 2.55 8.42
C TRP A 91 1.61 2.99 6.97
N VAL A 92 1.51 4.29 6.66
CA VAL A 92 1.71 4.85 5.32
C VAL A 92 2.92 5.76 5.36
N ASN A 93 3.86 5.52 4.45
CA ASN A 93 4.98 6.41 4.18
C ASN A 93 4.96 6.81 2.69
N MET A 94 5.09 8.10 2.42
CA MET A 94 4.96 8.66 1.08
C MET A 94 6.11 9.62 0.79
N ASP A 95 6.78 9.40 -0.34
CA ASP A 95 7.83 10.25 -0.89
C ASP A 95 7.40 10.67 -2.30
N THR A 96 6.94 11.92 -2.42
CA THR A 96 6.48 12.47 -3.71
C THR A 96 7.61 12.76 -4.67
N ASP A 97 8.80 13.06 -4.16
CA ASP A 97 9.95 13.44 -4.99
C ASP A 97 10.52 12.20 -5.66
N ALA A 98 10.59 11.09 -4.93
CA ALA A 98 10.95 9.77 -5.47
C ALA A 98 9.78 9.04 -6.16
N ARG A 99 8.55 9.56 -6.07
CA ARG A 99 7.30 8.88 -6.50
C ARG A 99 7.17 7.48 -5.90
N LYS A 100 7.37 7.38 -4.60
CA LYS A 100 7.27 6.12 -3.85
C LYS A 100 6.22 6.23 -2.76
N ILE A 101 5.50 5.13 -2.57
CA ILE A 101 4.64 4.92 -1.42
C ILE A 101 4.95 3.56 -0.83
N SER A 102 4.96 3.45 0.49
CA SER A 102 4.99 2.17 1.16
C SER A 102 3.90 2.12 2.20
N ILE A 103 3.24 0.97 2.30
CA ILE A 103 2.27 0.71 3.35
C ILE A 103 2.66 -0.51 4.16
N LEU A 104 2.26 -0.54 5.43
CA LEU A 104 2.42 -1.68 6.32
C LEU A 104 1.06 -2.29 6.64
N LEU A 105 0.91 -3.58 6.35
CA LEU A 105 -0.25 -4.38 6.79
C LEU A 105 0.09 -5.10 8.10
N GLN A 106 -0.88 -5.22 9.01
CA GLN A 106 -0.67 -5.92 10.30
C GLN A 106 -0.61 -7.43 10.13
#